data_AF-G3PC39-F1
#
_entry.id   AF-G3PC39-F1
#
_cell.length_a   1.000
_cell.length_b   1.000
_cell.length_c   1.000
_cell.angle_alpha   90.00
_cell.angle_beta   90.00
_cell.angle_gamma   90.00
#
_symmetry.space_group_name_H-M   'P 1'
#
loop_
_entity.id
_entity.type
_entity.pdbx_description
1 polymer ?
#
loop_
_entity_poly.entity_id
_entity_poly.type
_entity_poly.pdbx_seq_one_letter_code
_entity_poly.pdbx_strand_id
1 'polypeptide(L)'
;MTESAIIIFWPSIFSSGTGESGKTTFIRQMRIIHGRGFSEEERRTFAKCIFQNIVTAMKAMTGAMTTLRIPYHNPENEMYATWLRDVNTVQVSQLERGYVDGIRRLWADSGIRACYSRRCEYQLLDSTEYYMSNLDRISAPDYIPTEQDVLRVRFPTTGIHDYSFTINKI
;
A
#
# COMPACT_ATOMS: atom_id res chain seq x y z
N MET A 1 -0.84 -40.59 7.96
CA MET A 1 -0.11 -39.65 8.83
C MET A 1 -0.62 -38.27 8.51
N THR A 2 -1.20 -37.62 9.51
CA THR A 2 -2.11 -36.47 9.37
C THR A 2 -1.34 -35.18 9.05
N GLU A 3 -1.52 -34.67 7.84
CA GLU A 3 -1.13 -33.31 7.45
C GLU A 3 -1.84 -32.30 8.36
N SER A 4 -1.07 -31.51 9.09
CA SER A 4 -1.61 -30.42 9.91
C SER A 4 -1.59 -29.14 9.08
N ALA A 5 -2.66 -28.89 8.31
CA ALA A 5 -2.93 -27.58 7.77
C ALA A 5 -3.22 -26.64 8.96
N ILE A 6 -2.33 -25.70 9.25
CA ILE A 6 -2.64 -24.63 10.20
C ILE A 6 -3.53 -23.64 9.45
N ILE A 7 -4.85 -23.90 9.48
CA ILE A 7 -5.84 -22.91 9.07
C ILE A 7 -5.93 -21.91 10.22
N ILE A 8 -5.24 -20.78 10.09
CA ILE A 8 -5.38 -19.68 11.07
C ILE A 8 -6.74 -19.03 10.81
N PHE A 9 -7.77 -19.56 11.45
CA PHE A 9 -9.07 -18.92 11.56
C PHE A 9 -8.92 -17.62 12.37
N TRP A 10 -9.24 -16.49 11.74
CA TRP A 10 -9.22 -15.18 12.37
C TRP A 10 -10.55 -14.81 13.06
N PRO A 11 -10.98 -15.47 14.16
CA PRO A 11 -11.89 -14.74 15.04
C PRO A 11 -11.54 -14.58 16.52
N SER A 12 -10.53 -15.18 17.17
CA SER A 12 -10.58 -15.13 18.66
C SER A 12 -9.32 -15.17 19.53
N ILE A 13 -8.07 -15.27 19.04
CA ILE A 13 -6.96 -15.60 19.96
C ILE A 13 -5.94 -14.47 20.25
N PHE A 14 -6.09 -13.26 19.71
CA PHE A 14 -5.23 -12.13 20.15
C PHE A 14 -6.03 -10.85 20.43
N SER A 15 -6.67 -10.85 21.60
CA SER A 15 -7.28 -9.68 22.24
C SER A 15 -6.22 -8.67 22.71
N SER A 16 -6.59 -7.40 22.68
CA SER A 16 -6.00 -6.27 23.42
C SER A 16 -4.56 -5.89 23.10
N GLY A 17 -4.41 -4.85 22.28
CA GLY A 17 -3.14 -4.18 22.04
C GLY A 17 -3.27 -3.30 20.81
N THR A 18 -3.41 -1.99 21.06
CA THR A 18 -3.27 -0.80 20.21
C THR A 18 -3.00 -1.05 18.72
N GLY A 19 -3.75 -0.34 17.87
CA GLY A 19 -3.77 -0.46 16.41
C GLY A 19 -2.41 -0.64 15.74
N GLU A 20 -2.42 -1.38 14.62
CA GLU A 20 -1.30 -1.57 13.67
C GLU A 20 -0.19 -2.57 14.08
N SER A 21 -0.53 -3.61 14.84
CA SER A 21 0.43 -4.61 15.35
C SER A 21 1.22 -5.53 14.36
N GLY A 22 1.42 -5.19 13.08
CA GLY A 22 2.43 -5.84 12.23
C GLY A 22 2.26 -7.35 11.94
N LYS A 23 1.10 -7.95 12.26
CA LYS A 23 0.85 -9.40 12.18
C LYS A 23 0.93 -9.95 10.74
N THR A 24 0.43 -9.21 9.76
CA THR A 24 0.56 -9.55 8.33
C THR A 24 2.03 -9.49 7.89
N THR A 25 2.79 -8.51 8.37
CA THR A 25 4.22 -8.38 8.10
C THR A 25 5.01 -9.57 8.67
N PHE A 26 4.67 -10.01 9.88
CA PHE A 26 5.29 -11.18 10.52
C PHE A 26 5.05 -12.48 9.73
N ILE A 27 3.81 -12.73 9.28
CA ILE A 27 3.50 -13.93 8.47
C ILE A 27 4.22 -13.89 7.12
N ARG A 28 4.27 -12.74 6.46
CA ARG A 28 5.00 -12.59 5.19
C ARG A 28 6.51 -12.79 5.39
N GLN A 29 7.07 -12.25 6.48
CA GLN A 29 8.47 -12.50 6.84
C GLN A 29 8.72 -13.99 7.12
N MET A 30 7.81 -14.68 7.83
CA MET A 30 7.90 -16.12 8.02
C MET A 30 7.85 -16.90 6.71
N ARG A 31 7.05 -16.49 5.72
CA ARG A 31 7.04 -17.10 4.37
C ARG A 31 8.34 -16.89 3.60
N ILE A 32 8.98 -15.74 3.74
CA ILE A 32 10.26 -15.45 3.07
C ILE A 32 11.40 -16.22 3.75
N ILE A 33 11.40 -16.31 5.08
CA ILE A 33 12.50 -16.91 5.85
C ILE A 33 12.38 -18.44 5.93
N HIS A 34 11.16 -19.00 6.03
CA HIS A 34 10.92 -20.44 6.29
C HIS A 34 10.09 -21.16 5.20
N GLY A 35 9.67 -20.45 4.15
CA GLY A 35 8.94 -21.01 3.01
C GLY A 35 9.72 -20.93 1.69
N ARG A 36 9.09 -21.27 0.56
CA ARG A 36 9.66 -21.08 -0.79
C ARG A 36 9.55 -19.63 -1.30
N GLY A 37 9.30 -18.65 -0.44
CA GLY A 37 9.00 -17.27 -0.83
C GLY A 37 7.60 -17.12 -1.44
N PHE A 38 7.41 -16.10 -2.29
CA PHE A 38 6.20 -15.89 -3.08
C PHE A 38 6.45 -16.16 -4.56
N SER A 39 5.62 -17.00 -5.19
CA SER A 39 5.70 -17.22 -6.64
C SER A 39 5.36 -15.95 -7.41
N GLU A 40 5.79 -15.83 -8.67
CA GLU A 40 5.42 -14.68 -9.50
C GLU A 40 3.91 -14.54 -9.66
N GLU A 41 3.20 -15.66 -9.79
CA GLU A 41 1.74 -15.72 -9.92
C GLU A 41 1.06 -15.19 -8.66
N GLU A 42 1.54 -15.59 -7.47
CA GLU A 42 1.06 -15.03 -6.20
C GLU A 42 1.35 -13.54 -6.12
N ARG A 43 2.58 -13.10 -6.43
CA ARG A 43 2.98 -11.68 -6.37
C ARG A 43 2.13 -10.80 -7.27
N ARG A 44 1.73 -11.28 -8.46
CA ARG A 44 0.82 -10.56 -9.37
C ARG A 44 -0.53 -10.23 -8.73
N THR A 45 -1.06 -11.08 -7.85
CA THR A 45 -2.34 -10.81 -7.16
C THR A 45 -2.27 -9.58 -6.24
N PHE A 46 -1.08 -9.23 -5.75
CA PHE A 46 -0.87 -8.06 -4.88
C PHE A 46 -0.76 -6.74 -5.64
N ALA A 47 -0.52 -6.78 -6.96
CA ALA A 47 -0.30 -5.57 -7.78
C ALA A 47 -1.46 -4.58 -7.66
N LYS A 48 -2.70 -5.08 -7.77
CA LYS A 48 -3.91 -4.27 -7.60
C LYS A 48 -3.91 -3.56 -6.24
N CYS A 49 -3.63 -4.28 -5.16
CA CYS A 49 -3.63 -3.71 -3.81
C CYS A 49 -2.53 -2.63 -3.64
N ILE A 50 -1.37 -2.82 -4.27
CA ILE A 50 -0.29 -1.82 -4.28
C ILE A 50 -0.74 -0.54 -4.98
N PHE A 51 -1.38 -0.64 -6.14
CA PHE A 51 -1.91 0.54 -6.85
C PHE A 51 -2.93 1.29 -6.00
N GLN A 52 -3.84 0.57 -5.33
CA GLN A 52 -4.82 1.13 -4.43
C GLN A 52 -4.17 1.84 -3.23
N ASN A 53 -3.10 1.27 -2.67
CA ASN A 53 -2.32 1.87 -1.58
C ASN A 53 -1.69 3.20 -2.01
N ILE A 54 -1.10 3.25 -3.21
CA ILE A 54 -0.50 4.47 -3.76
C ILE A 54 -1.53 5.58 -3.90
N VAL A 55 -2.68 5.30 -4.52
CA VAL A 55 -3.75 6.30 -4.69
C VAL A 55 -4.30 6.73 -3.33
N THR A 56 -4.48 5.80 -2.39
CA THR A 56 -4.95 6.09 -1.02
C THR A 56 -3.97 6.99 -0.28
N ALA A 57 -2.66 6.74 -0.37
CA ALA A 57 -1.63 7.60 0.23
C ALA A 57 -1.68 9.02 -0.33
N MET A 58 -1.80 9.16 -1.65
CA MET A 58 -1.89 10.48 -2.28
C MET A 58 -3.15 11.23 -1.88
N LYS A 59 -4.30 10.55 -1.80
CA LYS A 59 -5.56 11.13 -1.29
C LYS A 59 -5.43 11.60 0.16
N ALA A 60 -4.76 10.82 1.01
CA ALA A 60 -4.51 11.20 2.39
C ALA A 60 -3.65 12.47 2.48
N MET A 61 -2.57 12.56 1.70
CA MET A 61 -1.71 13.73 1.67
C MET A 61 -2.43 14.98 1.11
N THR A 62 -3.17 14.86 0.02
CA THR A 62 -3.91 16.01 -0.54
C THR A 62 -5.05 16.46 0.37
N GLY A 63 -5.69 15.54 1.09
CA GLY A 63 -6.63 15.88 2.16
C GLY A 63 -5.96 16.60 3.34
N ALA A 64 -4.78 16.11 3.77
CA ALA A 64 -4.02 16.71 4.84
C ALA A 64 -3.50 18.12 4.50
N MET A 65 -3.14 18.38 3.24
CA MET A 65 -2.79 19.74 2.77
C MET A 65 -3.88 20.77 3.13
N THR A 66 -5.15 20.42 2.87
CA THR A 66 -6.30 21.28 3.19
C THR A 66 -6.44 21.48 4.70
N THR A 67 -6.35 20.40 5.48
CA THR A 67 -6.50 20.44 6.94
C THR A 67 -5.37 21.24 7.61
N LEU A 68 -4.14 21.04 7.17
CA LEU A 68 -2.94 21.71 7.70
C LEU A 68 -2.73 23.10 7.09
N ARG A 69 -3.60 23.52 6.16
CA ARG A 69 -3.54 24.79 5.41
C ARG A 69 -2.18 25.03 4.74
N ILE A 70 -1.63 23.98 4.16
CA ILE A 70 -0.37 24.06 3.41
C ILE A 70 -0.71 24.37 1.95
N PRO A 71 -0.26 25.49 1.39
CA PRO A 71 -0.51 25.81 -0.01
C PRO A 71 0.34 24.92 -0.93
N TYR A 72 -0.20 24.59 -2.11
CA TYR A 72 0.60 24.00 -3.18
C TYR A 72 1.62 25.02 -3.68
N HIS A 73 2.81 24.55 -4.02
CA HIS A 73 3.80 25.43 -4.63
C HIS A 73 3.45 25.77 -6.07
N ASN A 74 3.00 24.77 -6.83
CA ASN A 74 2.44 24.99 -8.16
C ASN A 74 0.90 24.98 -8.08
N PRO A 75 0.20 26.07 -8.46
CA PRO A 75 -1.26 26.13 -8.44
C PRO A 75 -1.92 25.09 -9.37
N GLU A 76 -1.26 24.64 -10.45
CA GLU A 76 -1.79 23.58 -11.31
C GLU A 76 -1.96 22.24 -10.56
N ASN A 77 -1.19 22.03 -9.50
CA ASN A 77 -1.27 20.81 -8.69
C ASN A 77 -2.58 20.73 -7.90
N GLU A 78 -3.27 21.85 -7.65
CA GLU A 78 -4.56 21.85 -6.99
C GLU A 78 -5.63 21.11 -7.81
N MET A 79 -5.57 21.23 -9.15
CA MET A 79 -6.45 20.50 -10.06
C MET A 79 -6.21 18.99 -9.96
N TYR A 80 -4.95 18.55 -9.97
CA TYR A 80 -4.59 17.13 -9.82
C TYR A 80 -4.99 16.58 -8.45
N ALA A 81 -4.81 17.38 -7.40
CA ALA A 81 -5.19 17.00 -6.04
C ALA A 81 -6.71 16.83 -5.89
N THR A 82 -7.49 17.73 -6.48
CA THR A 82 -8.95 17.65 -6.51
C THR A 82 -9.42 16.42 -7.25
N TRP A 83 -8.87 16.19 -8.45
CA TRP A 83 -9.17 14.99 -9.24
C TRP A 83 -8.87 13.69 -8.48
N LEU A 84 -7.68 13.56 -7.88
CA LEU A 84 -7.32 12.36 -7.10
C LEU A 84 -8.23 12.13 -5.90
N ARG A 85 -8.72 13.19 -5.26
CA ARG A 85 -9.63 13.09 -4.11
C ARG A 85 -10.95 12.42 -4.49
N ASP A 86 -11.43 12.62 -5.71
CA ASP A 86 -12.71 12.09 -6.19
C ASP A 86 -12.60 10.66 -6.76
N VAL A 87 -11.38 10.17 -7.00
CA VAL A 87 -11.14 8.81 -7.51
C VAL A 87 -11.60 7.75 -6.51
N ASN A 88 -12.40 6.79 -6.98
CA ASN A 88 -12.74 5.59 -6.21
C ASN A 88 -11.56 4.61 -6.19
N THR A 89 -10.84 4.54 -5.07
CA THR A 89 -9.66 3.70 -4.91
C THR A 89 -9.94 2.22 -5.16
N VAL A 90 -11.14 1.72 -4.84
CA VAL A 90 -11.49 0.29 -5.00
C VAL A 90 -11.50 -0.14 -6.46
N GLN A 91 -11.81 0.78 -7.36
CA GLN A 91 -11.89 0.53 -8.80
C GLN A 91 -10.52 0.62 -9.50
N VAL A 92 -9.49 1.10 -8.82
CA VAL A 92 -8.13 1.18 -9.39
C VAL A 92 -7.57 -0.24 -9.57
N SER A 93 -7.43 -0.65 -10.83
CA SER A 93 -6.85 -1.92 -11.24
C SER A 93 -5.44 -1.78 -11.80
N GLN A 94 -5.09 -0.60 -12.32
CA GLN A 94 -3.79 -0.25 -12.90
C GLN A 94 -3.48 1.24 -12.67
N LEU A 95 -2.20 1.60 -12.69
CA LEU A 95 -1.75 2.99 -12.70
C LEU A 95 -1.55 3.47 -14.13
N GLU A 96 -2.62 3.96 -14.75
CA GLU A 96 -2.54 4.56 -16.08
C GLU A 96 -1.66 5.82 -16.07
N ARG A 97 -1.18 6.22 -17.26
CA ARG A 97 -0.27 7.38 -17.41
C ARG A 97 -0.78 8.65 -16.71
N GLY A 98 -2.09 8.93 -16.79
CA GLY A 98 -2.69 10.08 -16.11
C GLY A 98 -2.53 10.06 -14.59
N TYR A 99 -2.68 8.89 -13.96
CA TYR A 99 -2.41 8.72 -12.53
C TYR A 99 -0.95 8.96 -12.22
N VAL A 100 -0.06 8.31 -12.98
CA VAL A 100 1.38 8.38 -12.76
C VAL A 100 1.88 9.82 -12.87
N ASP A 101 1.45 10.55 -13.89
CA ASP A 101 1.86 11.93 -14.12
C ASP A 101 1.32 12.87 -13.04
N GLY A 102 0.05 12.73 -12.66
CA GLY A 102 -0.55 13.51 -11.57
C GLY A 102 0.15 13.25 -10.22
N ILE A 103 0.39 11.98 -9.90
CA ILE A 103 1.08 11.57 -8.66
C ILE A 103 2.53 12.08 -8.67
N ARG A 104 3.24 11.96 -9.79
CA ARG A 104 4.63 12.43 -9.91
C ARG A 104 4.73 13.94 -9.72
N ARG A 105 3.83 14.71 -10.34
CA ARG A 105 3.77 16.17 -10.20
C ARG A 105 3.47 16.59 -8.76
N LEU A 106 2.48 15.95 -8.13
CA LEU A 106 2.14 16.20 -6.73
C LEU A 106 3.29 15.83 -5.79
N TRP A 107 3.93 14.68 -5.99
CA TRP A 107 5.05 14.25 -5.15
C TRP A 107 6.29 15.14 -5.33
N ALA A 108 6.47 15.79 -6.49
CA ALA A 108 7.53 16.77 -6.70
C ALA A 108 7.23 18.15 -6.08
N ASP A 109 5.98 18.43 -5.71
CA ASP A 109 5.57 19.72 -5.14
C ASP A 109 6.14 19.92 -3.72
N SER A 110 6.74 21.09 -3.48
CA SER A 110 7.35 21.38 -2.18
C SER A 110 6.31 21.50 -1.05
N GLY A 111 5.07 21.90 -1.36
CA GLY A 111 3.95 21.90 -0.41
C GLY A 111 3.58 20.48 0.02
N ILE A 112 3.47 19.55 -0.93
CA ILE A 112 3.24 18.12 -0.63
C ILE A 112 4.40 17.53 0.17
N ARG A 113 5.65 17.88 -0.15
CA ARG A 113 6.81 17.43 0.64
C ARG A 113 6.79 17.95 2.07
N ALA A 114 6.39 19.21 2.28
CA ALA A 114 6.18 19.77 3.62
C ALA A 114 5.01 19.10 4.36
N CYS A 115 3.96 18.70 3.64
CA CYS A 115 2.88 17.90 4.23
C CYS A 115 3.37 16.50 4.62
N TYR A 116 4.23 15.87 3.82
CA TYR A 116 4.80 14.56 4.11
C TYR A 116 5.74 14.59 5.33
N SER A 117 6.50 15.67 5.56
CA SER A 117 7.32 15.79 6.77
C SER A 117 6.48 15.83 8.06
N ARG A 118 5.21 16.23 7.95
CA ARG A 118 4.21 16.27 9.02
C ARG A 118 3.30 15.03 9.04
N ARG A 119 3.71 13.92 8.40
CA ARG A 119 2.90 12.68 8.30
C ARG A 119 2.47 12.06 9.64
N CYS A 120 3.09 12.44 10.76
CA CYS A 120 2.66 11.99 12.09
C CYS A 120 1.35 12.66 12.57
N GLU A 121 0.92 13.75 11.92
CA GLU A 121 -0.29 14.51 12.28
C GLU A 121 -1.57 13.97 11.63
N TYR A 122 -1.45 13.01 10.71
CA TYR A 122 -2.57 12.39 10.02
C TYR A 122 -2.27 10.92 9.69
N GLN A 123 -3.28 10.19 9.23
CA GLN A 123 -3.11 8.78 8.87
C GLN A 123 -2.52 8.67 7.47
N LEU A 124 -1.25 8.27 7.38
CA LEU A 124 -0.55 7.99 6.13
C LEU A 124 0.08 6.60 6.17
N LEU A 125 0.14 5.94 5.01
CA LEU A 125 0.81 4.65 4.88
C LEU A 125 2.32 4.83 5.05
N ASP A 126 2.95 4.07 5.95
CA ASP A 126 4.41 4.10 6.15
C ASP A 126 5.19 3.79 4.87
N SER A 127 4.62 2.96 4.00
CA SER A 127 5.20 2.56 2.72
C SER A 127 5.06 3.62 1.61
N THR A 128 4.47 4.79 1.90
CA THR A 128 4.23 5.87 0.91
C THR A 128 5.50 6.27 0.18
N GLU A 129 6.55 6.71 0.90
CA GLU A 129 7.79 7.20 0.27
C GLU A 129 8.46 6.14 -0.61
N TYR A 130 8.42 4.88 -0.16
CA TYR A 130 8.96 3.77 -0.91
C TYR A 130 8.25 3.58 -2.26
N TYR A 131 6.92 3.59 -2.26
CA TYR A 131 6.17 3.46 -3.50
C TYR A 131 6.34 4.67 -4.41
N MET A 132 6.33 5.90 -3.86
CA MET A 132 6.54 7.11 -4.67
C MET A 132 7.93 7.13 -5.32
N SER A 133 8.96 6.66 -4.62
CA SER A 133 10.33 6.57 -5.15
C SER A 133 10.50 5.46 -6.19
N ASN A 134 9.58 4.50 -6.24
CA ASN A 134 9.57 3.38 -7.18
C ASN A 134 8.42 3.46 -8.20
N LEU A 135 7.79 4.64 -8.34
CA LEU A 135 6.55 4.78 -9.10
C LEU A 135 6.72 4.34 -10.56
N ASP A 136 7.85 4.67 -11.19
CA ASP A 136 8.13 4.31 -12.58
C ASP A 136 8.13 2.79 -12.78
N ARG A 137 8.83 2.05 -11.89
CA ARG A 137 8.86 0.58 -11.90
C ARG A 137 7.47 -0.02 -11.65
N ILE A 138 6.72 0.56 -10.72
CA ILE A 138 5.39 0.05 -10.34
C ILE A 138 4.35 0.31 -11.43
N SER A 139 4.51 1.40 -12.19
CA SER A 139 3.62 1.76 -13.30
C SER A 139 3.92 1.08 -14.62
N ALA A 140 4.96 0.24 -14.69
CA ALA A 140 5.31 -0.48 -15.90
C ALA A 140 4.18 -1.45 -16.32
N PRO A 141 3.92 -1.62 -17.63
CA PRO A 141 2.81 -2.45 -18.13
C PRO A 141 2.97 -3.93 -17.76
N ASP A 142 4.21 -4.39 -17.59
CA ASP A 142 4.61 -5.74 -17.22
C ASP A 142 5.00 -5.86 -15.74
N TYR A 143 4.60 -4.89 -14.90
CA TYR A 143 4.95 -4.86 -13.49
C TYR A 143 4.55 -6.14 -12.74
N ILE A 144 5.57 -6.80 -12.17
CA ILE A 144 5.41 -7.88 -11.19
C ILE A 144 5.91 -7.35 -9.85
N PRO A 145 5.08 -7.33 -8.79
CA PRO A 145 5.52 -6.92 -7.46
C PRO A 145 6.72 -7.72 -6.99
N THR A 146 7.71 -7.04 -6.42
CA THR A 146 8.82 -7.68 -5.71
C THR A 146 8.35 -8.18 -4.35
N GLU A 147 9.12 -9.06 -3.71
CA GLU A 147 8.84 -9.48 -2.34
C GLU A 147 8.79 -8.27 -1.38
N GLN A 148 9.61 -7.25 -1.62
CA GLN A 148 9.61 -6.02 -0.84
C GLN A 148 8.31 -5.22 -1.02
N ASP A 149 7.76 -5.17 -2.23
CA ASP A 149 6.45 -4.55 -2.49
C ASP A 149 5.35 -5.33 -1.76
N VAL A 150 5.39 -6.66 -1.83
CA VAL A 150 4.43 -7.53 -1.14
C VAL A 150 4.55 -7.40 0.37
N LEU A 151 5.74 -7.25 0.94
CA LEU A 151 5.89 -7.02 2.38
C LEU A 151 5.26 -5.71 2.83
N ARG A 152 5.35 -4.66 2.01
CA ARG A 152 4.94 -3.29 2.33
C ARG A 152 3.48 -2.96 2.00
N VAL A 153 2.76 -3.84 1.30
CA VAL A 153 1.36 -3.57 0.93
C VAL A 153 0.42 -3.76 2.13
N ARG A 154 -0.42 -2.76 2.40
CA ARG A 154 -1.45 -2.80 3.44
C ARG A 154 -2.77 -3.27 2.82
N PHE A 155 -3.39 -4.26 3.44
CA PHE A 155 -4.74 -4.68 3.07
C PHE A 155 -5.81 -3.85 3.78
N PRO A 156 -6.91 -3.53 3.10
CA PRO A 156 -8.08 -2.98 3.78
C PRO A 156 -8.61 -3.99 4.80
N THR A 157 -9.00 -3.51 5.99
CA THR A 157 -9.52 -4.33 7.09
C THR A 157 -10.98 -4.77 6.91
N THR A 158 -11.57 -4.55 5.73
CA THR A 158 -13.01 -4.76 5.47
C THR A 158 -13.35 -6.11 4.83
N GLY A 159 -12.36 -6.98 4.59
CA GLY A 159 -12.58 -8.33 4.11
C GLY A 159 -11.63 -9.31 4.79
N ILE A 160 -12.14 -10.48 5.19
CA ILE A 160 -11.31 -11.62 5.53
C ILE A 160 -10.57 -12.00 4.26
N HIS A 161 -9.28 -11.71 4.19
CA HIS A 161 -8.41 -12.17 3.12
C HIS A 161 -7.84 -13.53 3.54
N ASP A 162 -8.40 -14.61 2.99
CA ASP A 162 -7.90 -15.96 3.21
C ASP A 162 -6.53 -16.12 2.53
N TYR A 163 -5.49 -16.28 3.34
CA TYR A 163 -4.18 -16.73 2.90
C TYR A 163 -3.93 -18.11 3.48
N SER A 164 -4.21 -19.14 2.68
CA SER A 164 -3.77 -20.50 2.99
C SER A 164 -2.29 -20.64 2.66
N PHE A 165 -1.51 -21.23 3.57
CA PHE A 165 -0.12 -21.58 3.31
C PHE A 165 0.22 -22.93 3.92
N THR A 166 1.04 -23.69 3.21
CA THR A 166 1.58 -24.98 3.67
C THR A 166 2.99 -24.73 4.20
N ILE A 167 3.17 -24.83 5.52
CA ILE A 167 4.51 -24.82 6.13
C ILE A 167 5.10 -26.22 5.96
N ASN A 168 6.17 -26.34 5.17
CA ASN A 168 6.99 -27.55 5.23
C ASN A 168 7.82 -27.49 6.52
N LYS A 169 7.51 -28.38 7.47
CA LYS A 169 8.41 -28.63 8.59
C LYS A 169 9.71 -29.19 8.05
N ILE A 170 10.82 -28.58 8.45
CA ILE A 170 12.15 -29.18 8.38
C ILE A 170 12.20 -30.32 9.41
#